data_AF-A0A956QFI0-F1
#
_entry.id   AF-A0A956QFI0-F1
#
_cell.length_a   1.000
_cell.length_b   1.000
_cell.length_c   1.000
_cell.angle_alpha   90.00
_cell.angle_beta   90.00
_cell.angle_gamma   90.00
#
_symmetry.space_group_name_H-M   'P 1'
#
loop_
_entity.id
_entity.type
_entity.pdbx_description
1 polymer ?
#
loop_
_entity_poly.entity_id
_entity_poly.type
_entity_poly.pdbx_seq_one_letter_code
_entity_poly.pdbx_strand_id
1 'polypeptide(L)'
;MSETQEKPLSLSQEVTRRRTFAIISHPDAGKTTLTEKLLLYGGAVQLAGAVKARRKQTHAISDWMEMEKTRGISITSTVLSFDYKGFRLNLLDTPG
;
A
#
# COMPACT_ATOMS: atom_id res chain seq x y z
N MET A 1 -37.46 -1.92 15.63
CA MET A 1 -36.46 -1.30 14.73
C MET A 1 -35.75 -2.44 14.05
N SER A 2 -36.08 -2.72 12.79
CA SER A 2 -35.56 -3.85 12.03
C SER A 2 -34.14 -3.54 11.54
N GLU A 3 -33.16 -4.33 11.97
CA GLU A 3 -31.81 -4.33 11.41
C GLU A 3 -31.90 -4.69 9.92
N THR A 4 -31.48 -3.76 9.06
CA THR A 4 -31.32 -4.04 7.64
C THR A 4 -30.08 -4.92 7.48
N GLN A 5 -30.26 -6.23 7.31
CA GLN A 5 -29.15 -7.11 6.95
C GLN A 5 -28.74 -6.77 5.50
N GLU A 6 -27.60 -6.10 5.33
CA GLU A 6 -27.02 -5.88 4.01
C GLU A 6 -26.69 -7.25 3.37
N LYS A 7 -27.30 -7.49 2.22
CA LYS A 7 -27.05 -8.71 1.45
C LYS A 7 -25.58 -8.71 0.97
N PRO A 8 -24.81 -9.79 1.17
CA PRO A 8 -23.45 -9.86 0.69
C PRO A 8 -23.42 -9.75 -0.84
N LEU A 9 -22.42 -9.03 -1.35
CA LEU A 9 -22.18 -8.88 -2.78
C LEU A 9 -21.95 -10.24 -3.44
N SER A 10 -22.43 -10.41 -4.68
CA SER A 10 -22.14 -11.60 -5.47
C SER A 10 -20.65 -11.67 -5.81
N LEU A 11 -20.16 -12.87 -6.13
CA LEU A 11 -18.77 -13.08 -6.55
C LEU A 11 -18.37 -12.12 -7.68
N SER A 12 -19.22 -11.96 -8.68
CA SER A 12 -18.98 -11.04 -9.81
C SER A 12 -18.86 -9.59 -9.34
N GLN A 13 -19.73 -9.14 -8.42
CA GLN A 13 -19.66 -7.78 -7.87
C GLN A 13 -18.38 -7.55 -7.06
N GLU A 14 -17.98 -8.53 -6.24
CA GLU A 14 -16.73 -8.52 -5.50
C GLU A 14 -15.51 -8.44 -6.43
N VAL A 15 -15.50 -9.21 -7.53
CA VAL A 15 -14.42 -9.15 -8.53
C VAL A 15 -14.40 -7.80 -9.23
N THR A 16 -15.55 -7.31 -9.69
CA THR A 16 -15.67 -6.04 -10.41
C THR A 16 -15.29 -4.82 -9.57
N ARG A 17 -15.44 -4.86 -8.24
CA ARG A 17 -15.03 -3.75 -7.36
C ARG A 17 -13.53 -3.74 -7.00
N ARG A 18 -12.77 -4.80 -7.25
CA ARG A 18 -11.34 -4.88 -6.89
C ARG A 18 -10.45 -4.29 -7.97
N ARG A 19 -9.43 -3.52 -7.57
CA ARG A 19 -8.38 -3.02 -8.45
C ARG A 19 -7.03 -3.34 -7.81
N THR A 20 -6.25 -4.19 -8.45
CA THR A 20 -4.93 -4.61 -7.97
C THR A 20 -3.87 -4.04 -8.91
N PHE A 21 -2.90 -3.30 -8.38
CA PHE A 21 -1.89 -2.62 -9.18
C PHE A 21 -0.57 -2.45 -8.41
N ALA A 22 0.50 -2.13 -9.13
CA ALA A 22 1.83 -1.86 -8.59
C ALA A 22 2.33 -0.49 -9.08
N ILE A 23 3.22 0.14 -8.31
CA ILE A 23 3.88 1.40 -8.70
C ILE A 23 5.36 1.12 -8.96
N ILE A 24 5.74 1.01 -10.24
CA ILE A 24 7.11 0.73 -10.67
C ILE A 24 7.73 2.02 -11.22
N SER A 25 8.94 2.35 -10.78
CA SER A 25 9.73 3.46 -11.34
C SER A 25 11.19 3.37 -10.88
N HIS A 26 12.03 4.22 -11.46
CA HIS A 26 13.44 4.36 -11.10
C HIS A 26 13.63 4.71 -9.61
N PRO A 27 14.80 4.38 -9.00
CA PRO A 27 15.15 4.90 -7.68
C PRO A 27 14.93 6.40 -7.56
N ASP A 28 14.49 6.83 -6.37
CA ASP A 28 14.21 8.24 -6.03
C ASP A 28 13.12 8.97 -6.85
N ALA A 29 12.41 8.30 -7.76
CA ALA A 29 11.30 8.89 -8.53
C ALA A 29 10.02 9.19 -7.71
N GLY A 30 10.04 8.91 -6.40
CA GLY A 30 8.95 9.27 -5.48
C GLY A 30 7.85 8.22 -5.31
N LYS A 31 8.09 6.93 -5.64
CA LYS A 31 7.15 5.81 -5.43
C LYS A 31 6.50 5.84 -4.05
N THR A 32 7.34 5.88 -3.01
CA THR A 32 6.89 5.88 -1.61
C THR A 32 6.03 7.10 -1.28
N THR A 33 6.42 8.28 -1.78
CA THR A 33 5.67 9.52 -1.58
C THR A 33 4.27 9.42 -2.22
N LEU A 34 4.18 8.85 -3.42
CA LEU A 34 2.91 8.61 -4.10
C LEU A 34 2.05 7.59 -3.32
N THR A 35 2.64 6.49 -2.86
CA THR A 35 1.98 5.48 -2.02
C THR A 35 1.39 6.10 -0.75
N GLU A 36 2.15 6.94 -0.02
CA GLU A 36 1.66 7.65 1.17
C GLU A 36 0.45 8.53 0.86
N LYS A 37 0.49 9.27 -0.26
CA LYS A 37 -0.60 10.16 -0.67
C LYS A 37 -1.85 9.39 -1.09
N LEU A 38 -1.70 8.28 -1.82
CA LEU A 38 -2.81 7.41 -2.18
C LEU A 38 -3.52 6.87 -0.94
N LEU A 39 -2.76 6.41 0.06
CA LEU A 39 -3.32 5.95 1.32
C LEU A 39 -4.02 7.07 2.08
N LEU A 40 -3.44 8.27 2.14
CA LEU A 40 -4.07 9.44 2.76
C LEU A 40 -5.41 9.79 2.10
N TYR A 41 -5.44 9.88 0.76
CA TYR A 41 -6.66 10.20 0.01
C TYR A 41 -7.69 9.07 0.03
N GLY A 42 -7.26 7.83 0.23
CA GLY A 42 -8.12 6.67 0.47
C GLY A 42 -8.72 6.61 1.87
N GLY A 43 -8.48 7.60 2.74
CA GLY A 43 -8.93 7.55 4.14
C GLY A 43 -8.14 6.54 4.99
N ALA A 44 -7.12 5.91 4.44
CA ALA A 44 -6.25 4.94 5.11
C ALA A 44 -5.10 5.65 5.86
N VAL A 45 -5.44 6.65 6.69
CA VAL A 45 -4.48 7.55 7.35
C VAL A 45 -3.49 6.79 8.23
N GLN A 46 -3.94 5.75 8.94
CA GLN A 46 -3.06 4.91 9.77
C GLN A 46 -2.03 4.15 8.91
N LEU A 47 -2.45 3.60 7.77
CA LEU A 47 -1.56 2.94 6.82
C LEU A 47 -0.56 3.92 6.20
N ALA A 48 -1.01 5.13 5.85
CA ALA A 48 -0.13 6.19 5.33
C ALA A 48 0.96 6.56 6.36
N GLY A 49 0.58 6.67 7.64
CA GLY A 49 1.51 6.90 8.75
C GLY A 49 2.54 5.77 8.92
N ALA A 50 2.11 4.51 8.79
CA ALA A 50 2.99 3.35 8.87
C ALA A 50 4.01 3.29 7.73
N VAL A 51 3.62 3.62 6.49
CA VAL A 51 4.56 3.71 5.35
C VAL A 51 5.61 4.78 5.59
N LYS A 52 5.19 5.96 6.06
CA LYS A 52 6.10 7.07 6.41
C LYS A 52 7.05 6.72 7.57
N ALA A 53 6.54 6.04 8.59
CA ALA A 53 7.33 5.59 9.73
C ALA A 53 8.37 4.55 9.31
N ARG A 54 8.00 3.59 8.45
CA ARG A 54 8.91 2.59 7.90
C ARG A 54 10.06 3.25 7.15
N ARG A 55 9.80 4.25 6.30
CA ARG A 55 10.85 5.02 5.61
C ARG A 55 11.82 5.72 6.57
N LYS A 56 11.34 6.19 7.73
CA LYS A 56 12.20 6.77 8.78
C LYS A 56 12.95 5.71 9.58
N GLN A 57 12.37 4.52 9.75
CA GLN A 57 12.96 3.39 10.48
C GLN A 57 13.99 2.60 9.67
N THR A 58 14.03 2.70 8.34
CA THR A 58 15.07 2.08 7.49
C THR A 58 16.49 2.55 7.81
N HIS A 59 16.67 3.48 8.76
CA HIS A 59 17.97 3.84 9.31
C HIS A 59 18.50 2.87 10.40
N ALA A 60 17.69 1.94 10.91
CA ALA A 60 18.13 0.98 11.92
C ALA A 60 17.41 -0.37 11.76
N ILE A 61 18.16 -1.43 11.42
CA ILE A 61 18.09 -2.86 11.87
C ILE A 61 18.72 -3.83 10.81
N SER A 62 19.84 -4.47 11.21
CA SER A 62 20.49 -5.72 10.72
C SER A 62 20.93 -5.91 9.26
N ASP A 63 21.82 -6.90 9.06
CA ASP A 63 22.63 -7.23 7.87
C ASP A 63 21.91 -7.22 6.51
N TRP A 64 20.59 -7.41 6.48
CA TRP A 64 19.78 -7.27 5.27
C TRP A 64 19.57 -5.81 4.86
N MET A 65 19.38 -4.90 5.83
CA MET A 65 19.37 -3.45 5.57
C MET A 65 20.72 -2.96 5.09
N GLU A 66 21.84 -3.58 5.47
CA GLU A 66 23.16 -3.18 4.98
C GLU A 66 23.27 -3.45 3.46
N MET A 67 22.70 -4.56 2.97
CA MET A 67 22.60 -4.87 1.55
C MET A 67 21.61 -3.96 0.81
N GLU A 68 20.44 -3.66 1.41
CA GLU A 68 19.47 -2.67 0.89
C GLU A 68 20.09 -1.27 0.81
N LYS A 69 20.85 -0.85 1.82
CA LYS A 69 21.51 0.46 1.92
C LYS A 69 22.69 0.58 0.97
N THR A 70 23.46 -0.50 0.75
CA THR A 70 24.55 -0.54 -0.23
C THR A 70 24.04 -0.42 -1.67
N ARG A 71 22.84 -0.94 -1.95
CA ARG A 71 22.22 -0.90 -3.28
C ARG A 71 21.22 0.24 -3.47
N GLY A 72 20.80 0.91 -2.39
CA GLY A 72 19.79 1.96 -2.42
C GLY A 72 18.39 1.50 -2.81
N ILE A 73 18.07 0.21 -2.63
CA ILE A 73 16.77 -0.39 -3.02
C ILE A 73 16.11 -1.07 -1.82
N SER A 74 14.79 -0.85 -1.66
CA SER A 74 13.96 -1.70 -0.78
C SER A 74 13.81 -3.08 -1.42
N ILE A 75 14.00 -4.21 -0.70
CA ILE A 75 13.94 -5.57 -1.28
C ILE A 75 12.58 -6.27 -1.00
N THR A 76 11.80 -5.81 -0.03
CA THR A 76 10.52 -6.46 0.36
C THR A 76 9.29 -5.81 -0.26
N SER A 77 8.56 -6.57 -1.07
CA SER A 77 7.24 -6.16 -1.59
C SER A 77 6.17 -6.28 -0.52
N THR A 78 5.42 -5.21 -0.24
CA THR A 78 4.28 -5.22 0.69
C THR A 78 2.97 -4.97 -0.05
N VAL A 79 1.89 -5.68 0.33
CA VAL A 79 0.54 -5.43 -0.20
C VAL A 79 -0.22 -4.51 0.77
N LEU A 80 -0.76 -3.42 0.24
CA LEU A 80 -1.56 -2.44 0.97
C LEU A 80 -2.98 -2.45 0.39
N SER A 81 -3.98 -2.77 1.21
CA SER A 81 -5.39 -2.80 0.79
C SER A 81 -6.19 -1.69 1.46
N PHE A 82 -6.94 -0.93 0.67
CA PHE A 82 -7.80 0.16 1.16
C PHE A 82 -9.00 0.37 0.23
N ASP A 83 -10.07 1.00 0.74
CA ASP A 83 -11.27 1.28 -0.04
C ASP A 83 -11.25 2.74 -0.54
N TYR A 84 -11.63 2.96 -1.80
CA TYR A 84 -11.68 4.28 -2.42
C TYR A 84 -12.83 4.35 -3.44
N LYS A 85 -13.75 5.30 -3.26
CA LYS A 85 -14.91 5.53 -4.14
C LYS A 85 -15.69 4.25 -4.49
N GLY A 86 -15.92 3.38 -3.51
CA GLY A 86 -16.64 2.11 -3.70
C GLY A 86 -15.81 0.97 -4.31
N PHE A 87 -14.53 1.21 -4.62
CA PHE A 87 -13.60 0.18 -5.07
C PHE A 87 -12.68 -0.28 -3.94
N ARG A 88 -12.32 -1.56 -3.95
CA ARG A 88 -11.28 -2.13 -3.10
C ARG A 88 -9.95 -2.08 -3.85
N LEU A 89 -9.06 -1.20 -3.45
CA LEU A 89 -7.74 -1.06 -4.03
C LEU A 89 -6.74 -1.97 -3.31
N ASN A 90 -5.90 -2.67 -4.06
CA ASN A 90 -4.77 -3.46 -3.57
C ASN A 90 -3.50 -2.96 -4.26
N LEU A 91 -2.68 -2.23 -3.53
CA LEU A 91 -1.42 -1.68 -4.01
C LEU A 91 -0.28 -2.62 -3.61
N LEU A 92 0.47 -3.08 -4.61
CA LEU A 92 1.74 -3.75 -4.41
C LEU A 92 2.84 -2.69 -4.39
N ASP A 93 3.40 -2.45 -3.21
CA ASP A 93 4.57 -1.59 -3.06
C ASP A 93 5.78 -2.38 -3.56
N THR A 94 6.39 -1.92 -4.65
CA THR A 94 7.52 -2.62 -5.26
C THR A 94 8.85 -2.01 -4.83
N PRO A 95 9.86 -2.86 -4.55
CA PRO A 95 11.27 -2.54 -4.49
C PRO A 95 11.76 -1.48 -5.47
N GLY A 96 12.67 -0.64 -4.97
CA GLY A 96 13.51 0.26 -5.75
C GLY A 96 13.74 1.56 -5.01
#